data_AF-A0A4U7EUM0-F1
#
_entry.id   AF-A0A4U7EUM0-F1
#
_cell.length_a   1.000
_cell.length_b   1.000
_cell.length_c   1.000
_cell.angle_alpha   90.00
_cell.angle_beta   90.00
_cell.angle_gamma   90.00
#
_symmetry.space_group_name_H-M   'P 1'
#
loop_
_entity.id
_entity.type
_entity.pdbx_description
1 polymer ?
#
loop_
_entity_poly.entity_id
_entity_poly.type
_entity_poly.pdbx_seq_one_letter_code
_entity_poly.pdbx_strand_id
1 'polypeptide(L)'
;MVREDGKRNFALREADGSEPSEFSGNMPRQAALKAARTLEPAPSEAEAERTTLRLREKGTQKVHEYEGWAWKDSAPEVDEADDDFWLNDLDDITKANVSKLGIEYLDDE
;
A
#
# COMPACT_ATOMS: atom_id res chain seq x y z
N MET A 1 9.30 -1.56 -16.23
CA MET A 1 9.96 -0.38 -16.85
C MET A 1 9.97 0.77 -15.85
N VAL A 2 11.06 1.53 -15.77
CA VAL A 2 11.17 2.70 -14.87
C VAL A 2 10.72 3.94 -15.66
N ARG A 3 9.90 4.80 -15.05
CA ARG A 3 9.48 6.09 -15.62
C ARG A 3 10.64 7.07 -15.63
N GLU A 4 10.50 8.17 -16.37
CA GLU A 4 11.50 9.25 -16.43
C GLU A 4 11.83 9.82 -15.03
N ASP A 5 10.85 9.82 -14.12
CA ASP A 5 11.00 10.28 -12.73
C ASP A 5 11.67 9.24 -11.80
N GLY A 6 12.18 8.12 -12.31
CA GLY A 6 12.79 7.03 -11.53
C GLY A 6 11.80 6.10 -10.82
N LYS A 7 10.49 6.38 -10.91
CA LYS A 7 9.41 5.60 -10.28
C LYS A 7 8.97 4.43 -11.16
N ARG A 8 8.39 3.41 -10.53
CA ARG A 8 7.73 2.27 -11.21
C ARG A 8 6.24 2.28 -10.92
N ASN A 9 5.46 1.67 -11.80
CA ASN A 9 4.02 1.52 -11.64
C ASN A 9 3.68 0.06 -11.29
N PHE A 10 2.81 -0.11 -10.31
CA PHE A 10 2.36 -1.39 -9.81
C PHE A 10 0.83 -1.44 -9.89
N ALA A 11 0.28 -2.37 -10.65
CA ALA A 11 -1.16 -2.58 -10.73
C ALA A 11 -1.60 -3.56 -9.64
N LEU A 12 -2.60 -3.17 -8.85
CA LEU A 12 -3.32 -4.09 -7.96
C LEU A 12 -4.09 -5.07 -8.84
N ARG A 13 -3.83 -6.36 -8.66
CA ARG A 13 -4.40 -7.44 -9.46
C ARG A 13 -5.34 -8.27 -8.60
N GLU A 14 -6.59 -8.40 -9.04
CA GLU A 14 -7.56 -9.25 -8.37
C GLU A 14 -7.44 -10.71 -8.83
N ALA A 15 -8.18 -11.61 -8.17
CA ALA A 15 -8.15 -13.04 -8.47
C ALA A 15 -8.62 -13.37 -9.90
N ASP A 16 -9.53 -12.55 -10.45
CA ASP A 16 -10.02 -12.66 -11.83
C ASP A 16 -9.03 -12.09 -12.88
N GLY A 17 -7.91 -11.53 -12.42
CA GLY A 17 -6.88 -10.93 -13.26
C GLY A 17 -7.15 -9.47 -13.67
N SER A 18 -8.25 -8.87 -13.19
CA SER A 18 -8.53 -7.45 -13.37
C SER A 18 -7.54 -6.58 -12.59
N GLU A 19 -7.39 -5.33 -13.04
CA GLU A 19 -6.43 -4.38 -12.47
C GLU A 19 -7.09 -3.04 -12.12
N PRO A 20 -7.91 -2.98 -11.06
CA PRO A 20 -8.78 -1.82 -10.79
C PRO A 20 -8.03 -0.57 -10.33
N SER A 21 -6.77 -0.69 -9.90
CA SER A 21 -6.00 0.43 -9.35
C SER A 21 -4.52 0.30 -9.65
N GLU A 22 -3.86 1.45 -9.80
CA GLU A 22 -2.43 1.55 -10.05
C GLU A 22 -1.74 2.45 -9.03
N PHE A 23 -0.60 1.99 -8.53
CA PHE A 23 0.18 2.66 -7.50
C PHE A 23 1.60 2.91 -8.01
N SER A 24 2.04 4.16 -7.99
CA SER A 24 3.44 4.51 -8.31
C SER A 24 4.32 4.52 -7.05
N GLY A 25 5.54 3.99 -7.16
CA GLY A 25 6.54 3.99 -6.09
C GLY A 25 7.93 3.65 -6.58
N ASN A 26 8.95 3.96 -5.78
CA ASN A 26 10.34 3.56 -6.08
C ASN A 26 10.56 2.08 -5.77
N MET A 27 9.87 1.55 -4.76
CA MET A 27 9.95 0.16 -4.30
C MET A 27 8.56 -0.51 -4.31
N PRO A 28 8.45 -1.83 -4.58
CA PRO A 28 7.17 -2.54 -4.55
C PRO A 28 6.46 -2.43 -3.20
N ARG A 29 7.21 -2.45 -2.09
CA ARG A 29 6.67 -2.26 -0.74
C ARG A 29 5.96 -0.91 -0.56
N GLN A 30 6.45 0.16 -1.20
CA GLN A 30 5.78 1.47 -1.12
C GLN A 30 4.43 1.46 -1.83
N ALA A 31 4.34 0.78 -2.98
CA ALA A 31 3.08 0.58 -3.68
C ALA A 31 2.13 -0.30 -2.85
N ALA A 32 2.65 -1.35 -2.22
CA ALA A 32 1.87 -2.20 -1.30
C ALA A 32 1.32 -1.41 -0.12
N LEU A 33 2.13 -0.55 0.49
CA LEU A 33 1.68 0.31 1.58
C LEU A 33 0.59 1.29 1.14
N LYS A 34 0.72 1.87 -0.07
CA LYS A 34 -0.32 2.72 -0.65
C LYS A 34 -1.61 1.96 -0.91
N ALA A 35 -1.52 0.73 -1.41
CA ALA A 35 -2.68 -0.14 -1.60
C ALA A 35 -3.32 -0.54 -0.27
N ALA A 36 -2.52 -0.86 0.76
CA ALA A 36 -3.04 -1.17 2.09
C ALA A 36 -3.79 0.02 2.70
N ARG A 37 -3.36 1.26 2.46
CA ARG A 37 -4.04 2.48 2.93
C ARG A 37 -5.42 2.71 2.30
N THR A 38 -5.76 2.03 1.21
CA THR A 38 -7.10 2.12 0.60
C THR A 38 -8.05 1.03 1.11
N LEU A 39 -7.58 0.12 1.96
CA LEU A 39 -8.44 -0.86 2.64
C LEU A 39 -9.29 -0.16 3.71
N GLU A 40 -10.41 -0.80 4.07
CA GLU A 40 -11.22 -0.36 5.21
C GLU A 40 -10.40 -0.52 6.50
N PRO A 41 -10.13 0.57 7.25
CA PRO A 41 -9.34 0.49 8.46
C PRO A 41 -10.14 -0.07 9.63
N ALA A 42 -9.55 -1.03 10.35
CA ALA A 42 -10.11 -1.51 11.61
C ALA A 42 -9.93 -0.50 12.77
N PRO A 43 -10.63 -0.66 13.89
CA PRO A 43 -10.49 0.21 15.07
C PRO A 43 -9.09 0.18 15.71
N SER A 44 -8.33 -0.91 15.52
CA SER A 44 -6.98 -1.07 16.06
C SER A 44 -6.15 -2.01 15.19
N GLU A 45 -4.82 -1.97 15.33
CA GLU A 45 -3.93 -2.84 14.53
C GLU A 45 -4.18 -4.33 14.78
N ALA A 46 -4.48 -4.70 16.03
CA ALA A 46 -4.72 -6.08 16.41
C ALA A 46 -6.03 -6.65 15.81
N GLU A 47 -6.99 -5.77 15.53
CA GLU A 47 -8.28 -6.11 14.92
C GLU A 47 -8.26 -5.97 13.40
N ALA A 48 -7.17 -5.49 12.81
CA ALA A 48 -7.05 -5.25 11.39
C ALA A 48 -7.06 -6.55 10.58
N GLU A 49 -8.04 -6.65 9.67
CA GLU A 49 -8.12 -7.77 8.74
C GLU A 49 -6.90 -7.77 7.81
N ARG A 50 -6.31 -8.96 7.67
CA ARG A 50 -5.17 -9.21 6.79
C ARG A 50 -5.67 -9.53 5.39
N THR A 51 -5.35 -8.67 4.44
CA THR A 51 -5.77 -8.82 3.04
C THR A 51 -4.57 -9.08 2.14
N THR A 52 -4.67 -10.10 1.28
CA THR A 52 -3.64 -10.36 0.27
C THR A 52 -3.70 -9.31 -0.84
N LEU A 53 -2.60 -8.60 -1.03
CA LEU A 53 -2.40 -7.59 -2.06
C LEU A 53 -1.43 -8.12 -3.12
N ARG A 54 -1.93 -8.35 -4.34
CA ARG A 54 -1.12 -8.80 -5.48
C ARG A 54 -0.81 -7.61 -6.38
N LEU A 55 0.47 -7.26 -6.50
CA LEU A 55 0.91 -6.07 -7.22
C LEU A 55 1.78 -6.43 -8.43
N ARG A 56 1.23 -6.32 -9.63
CA ARG A 56 1.98 -6.55 -10.87
C ARG A 56 2.83 -5.34 -11.22
N GLU A 57 4.13 -5.55 -11.37
CA GLU A 57 5.07 -4.51 -11.80
C GLU A 57 4.97 -4.30 -13.32
N LYS A 58 4.46 -3.14 -13.75
CA LYS A 58 4.21 -2.83 -15.17
C LYS A 58 5.51 -2.90 -15.99
N GLY A 59 5.42 -3.56 -17.14
CA GLY A 59 6.56 -3.84 -18.02
C GLY A 59 7.48 -4.95 -17.51
N THR A 60 6.98 -5.80 -16.60
CA THR A 60 7.58 -7.08 -16.20
C THR A 60 6.46 -8.12 -16.02
N GLN A 61 6.82 -9.39 -15.86
CA GLN A 61 5.90 -10.47 -15.48
C GLN A 61 5.80 -10.67 -13.95
N LYS A 62 6.43 -9.80 -13.15
CA LYS A 62 6.48 -9.99 -11.70
C LYS A 62 5.19 -9.51 -11.05
N VAL A 63 4.63 -10.36 -10.19
CA VAL A 63 3.55 -10.02 -9.28
C VAL A 63 4.10 -10.13 -7.86
N HIS A 64 4.21 -9.00 -7.17
CA HIS A 64 4.67 -8.95 -5.79
C HIS A 64 3.48 -9.18 -4.86
N GLU A 65 3.58 -10.18 -4.00
CA GLU A 65 2.51 -10.52 -3.06
C GLU A 65 2.86 -10.02 -1.66
N TYR A 66 1.91 -9.30 -1.08
CA TYR A 66 1.98 -8.78 0.27
C TYR A 66 0.72 -9.13 1.03
N GLU A 67 0.84 -9.30 2.34
CA GLU A 67 -0.27 -9.16 3.25
C GLU A 67 -0.33 -7.69 3.67
N GLY A 68 -1.47 -7.03 3.52
CA GLY A 68 -1.68 -5.64 3.92
C GLY A 68 -2.85 -5.51 4.88
N TRP A 69 -2.75 -4.55 5.79
CA TRP A 69 -3.79 -4.23 6.76
C TRP A 69 -3.75 -2.75 7.10
N ALA A 70 -4.91 -2.21 7.48
CA ALA A 70 -5.08 -0.82 7.88
C ALA A 70 -5.89 -0.72 9.17
N TRP A 71 -5.59 0.30 9.97
CA TRP A 71 -6.29 0.58 11.20
C TRP A 71 -6.30 2.07 11.50
N LYS A 72 -7.26 2.50 12.33
CA LYS A 72 -7.28 3.83 12.92
C LYS A 72 -6.39 3.86 14.15
N ASP A 73 -5.65 4.93 14.30
CA ASP A 73 -4.84 5.22 15.47
C ASP A 73 -5.01 6.68 15.83
N SER A 74 -4.84 7.03 17.10
CA SER A 74 -4.96 8.42 17.53
C SER A 74 -3.91 9.28 16.82
N ALA A 75 -4.31 10.48 16.41
CA ALA A 75 -3.36 11.43 15.83
C ALA A 75 -2.26 11.75 16.86
N PRO A 76 -0.99 11.79 16.45
CA PRO A 76 0.08 12.20 17.35
C PRO A 76 -0.05 13.67 17.70
N GLU A 77 0.28 14.05 18.93
CA GLU A 77 0.51 15.44 19.29
C GLU A 77 1.85 15.90 18.69
N VAL A 78 1.81 16.94 17.87
CA VAL A 78 2.97 17.52 17.18
C VAL A 78 3.16 18.99 17.57
N ASP A 79 4.40 19.47 17.54
CA ASP A 79 4.71 20.87 17.91
C ASP A 79 4.14 21.85 16.87
N GLU A 80 3.74 23.05 17.31
CA GLU A 80 3.26 24.14 16.45
C GLU A 80 4.27 24.58 15.39
N ALA A 81 5.56 24.37 15.63
CA ALA A 81 6.63 24.70 14.69
C ALA A 81 6.88 23.61 13.63
N ASP A 82 6.30 22.40 13.78
CA ASP A 82 6.46 21.31 12.82
C ASP A 82 5.51 21.46 11.62
N ASP A 83 5.98 21.10 10.43
CA ASP A 83 5.15 21.10 9.21
C ASP A 83 3.94 20.15 9.31
N ASP A 84 4.02 19.18 10.23
CA ASP A 84 2.97 18.21 10.55
C ASP A 84 1.96 18.71 11.60
N PHE A 85 2.05 19.97 12.05
CA PHE A 85 1.14 20.55 13.06
C PHE A 85 -0.35 20.37 12.73
N TRP A 86 -0.71 20.35 11.44
CA TRP A 86 -2.08 20.10 10.97
C TRP A 86 -2.65 18.75 11.46
N LEU A 87 -1.81 17.78 11.85
CA LEU A 87 -2.26 16.51 12.43
C LEU A 87 -2.98 16.70 13.77
N ASN A 88 -2.70 17.78 14.51
CA ASN A 88 -3.38 18.10 15.75
C ASN A 88 -4.87 18.44 15.55
N ASP A 89 -5.29 18.78 14.33
CA ASP A 89 -6.70 19.05 14.00
C ASP A 89 -7.50 17.75 13.76
N LEU A 90 -6.85 16.59 13.75
CA LEU A 90 -7.49 15.29 13.55
C LEU A 90 -7.55 14.50 14.87
N ASP A 91 -8.68 13.85 15.14
CA ASP A 91 -8.78 12.91 16.27
C ASP A 91 -8.05 11.59 15.96
N ASP A 92 -8.27 11.06 14.74
CA ASP A 92 -7.75 9.77 14.30
C ASP A 92 -7.07 9.87 12.93
N ILE A 93 -6.03 9.05 12.76
CA ILE A 93 -5.33 8.85 11.48
C ILE A 93 -5.41 7.40 11.04
N THR A 94 -5.44 7.18 9.73
CA THR A 94 -5.31 5.84 9.16
C THR A 94 -3.84 5.45 9.06
N LYS A 95 -3.46 4.43 9.82
CA LYS A 95 -2.19 3.72 9.64
C LYS A 95 -2.41 2.46 8.82
N ALA A 96 -1.34 2.04 8.16
CA ALA A 96 -1.34 0.79 7.40
C ALA A 96 0.04 0.18 7.46
N ASN A 97 0.11 -1.13 7.27
CA ASN A 97 1.37 -1.84 7.18
C ASN A 97 1.24 -3.01 6.20
N VAL A 98 2.39 -3.54 5.79
CA VAL A 98 2.47 -4.65 4.85
C VAL A 98 3.60 -5.61 5.23
N SER A 99 3.33 -6.90 5.07
CA SER A 99 4.29 -8.00 5.19
C SER A 99 4.48 -8.66 3.83
N LYS A 100 5.72 -8.98 3.45
CA LYS A 100 6.00 -9.60 2.15
C LYS A 100 5.70 -11.10 2.22
N LEU A 101 4.88 -11.58 1.28
CA LEU A 101 4.56 -13.01 1.15
C LEU A 101 5.47 -13.66 0.09
N GLY A 102 5.62 -13.03 -1.08
CA GLY A 102 6.32 -13.67 -2.18
C GLY A 102 6.41 -12.82 -3.45
N ILE A 103 6.89 -13.46 -4.51
CA ILE A 103 6.84 -12.94 -5.88
C ILE A 103 6.40 -14.10 -6.77
N GLU A 104 5.31 -13.90 -7.50
CA GLU A 104 4.90 -14.77 -8.58
C GLU A 104 5.37 -14.20 -9.93
N TYR A 105 5.50 -15.09 -10.90
CA TYR A 105 5.85 -14.76 -12.27
C TYR A 105 4.70 -15.20 -13.17
N LEU A 106 4.16 -14.27 -13.96
CA LEU A 106 3.19 -14.62 -14.99
C LEU A 106 3.92 -15.33 -16.11
N ASP A 107 3.44 -16.51 -16.51
CA ASP A 107 3.99 -17.23 -17.65
C ASP A 107 3.82 -16.39 -18.94
N ASP A 108 4.82 -16.45 -19.81
CA ASP A 108 4.67 -16.01 -21.20
C ASP A 108 3.84 -17.07 -21.94
N GLU A 109 2.64 -16.72 -22.40
CA GLU A 109 1.94 -17.48 -23.45
C GLU A 109 2.61 -17.28 -24.82
#